data_AF-A0A0Q8QCD1-F1
#
_entry.id   AF-A0A0Q8QCD1-F1
#
_cell.length_a   1.000
_cell.length_b   1.000
_cell.length_c   1.000
_cell.angle_alpha   90.00
_cell.angle_beta   90.00
_cell.angle_gamma   90.00
#
_symmetry.space_group_name_H-M   'P 1'
#
loop_
_entity.id
_entity.type
_entity.pdbx_description
1 polymer ?
#
loop_
_entity_poly.entity_id
_entity_poly.type
_entity_poly.pdbx_seq_one_letter_code
_entity_poly.pdbx_strand_id
1 'polypeptide(L)'
;MAGNPDPKRGALFGDRNFRWVFSGALISMLGDQFSLIALPWLVLQMTGDTLVLGTVLAIMSIPRALFILLGGALVDRYSPKRVLMLTKHVNTVLLAVLAALVLSGHLTLWAVYALALGIGLATAFSIPAGTSLLPHVISRELLPAAKGVQMGVRQLSMFAGPLLAGLLIALFGDSAAATIKDARGIGMAFALDALTFAVSAWTLSQVRPHAKPAGTAPAASSVWKSVGEGLRYCWNDDSLRICFSYWAAVALLISGPVQVAVPVLADHVGSGAAAFGALAGAHGAGTLLGVVVTSIRPQLRFGNLGKTILLLDGVIGLLFIPLGLISAIWQGMLLLLVIGVLGGFLQVTIYTWLQRHAAPAMLGRTMALFMFIFMGLAPMSSAVTGWVMRFVPLEQLFAASGVILVAIVVVAWSTSRMRTVSDGRTEAGMTPS
;
A
#
# COMPACT_ATOMS: atom_id res chain seq x y z
N MET A 1 -2.20 -30.93 -14.21
CA MET A 1 -1.44 -31.51 -13.09
C MET A 1 -1.82 -30.77 -11.81
N ALA A 2 -2.72 -31.35 -11.00
CA ALA A 2 -3.02 -30.83 -9.66
C ALA A 2 -1.81 -31.14 -8.76
N GLY A 3 -0.98 -30.13 -8.53
CA GLY A 3 0.24 -30.26 -7.73
C GLY A 3 -0.09 -30.66 -6.31
N ASN A 4 0.53 -31.75 -5.84
CA ASN A 4 0.56 -32.13 -4.44
C ASN A 4 0.91 -30.88 -3.60
N PRO A 5 0.11 -30.49 -2.57
CA PRO A 5 0.40 -29.30 -1.80
C PRO A 5 1.84 -29.37 -1.27
N ASP A 6 2.63 -28.34 -1.55
CA ASP A 6 4.00 -28.19 -1.08
C ASP A 6 4.05 -28.58 0.41
N PRO A 7 4.80 -29.64 0.81
CA PRO A 7 4.74 -30.21 2.16
C PRO A 7 5.00 -29.17 3.25
N LYS A 8 5.72 -28.08 2.91
CA LYS A 8 5.95 -26.94 3.80
C LYS A 8 4.70 -26.10 4.06
N ARG A 9 3.76 -26.00 3.10
CA ARG A 9 2.47 -25.30 3.28
C ARG A 9 1.54 -26.07 4.22
N GLY A 10 1.50 -27.40 4.10
CA GLY A 10 0.75 -28.27 5.01
C GLY A 10 1.27 -28.16 6.46
N ALA A 11 2.59 -28.21 6.63
CA ALA A 11 3.24 -28.01 7.93
C ALA A 11 2.99 -26.60 8.51
N LEU A 12 2.98 -25.57 7.66
CA LEU A 12 2.72 -24.19 8.07
C LEU A 12 1.31 -24.00 8.66
N PHE A 13 0.28 -24.53 8.01
CA PHE A 13 -1.09 -24.49 8.55
C PHE A 13 -1.33 -25.49 9.69
N GLY A 14 -0.42 -26.44 9.92
CA GLY A 14 -0.40 -27.28 11.12
C GLY A 14 0.06 -26.53 12.38
N ASP A 15 0.84 -25.46 12.23
CA ASP A 15 1.32 -24.64 13.34
C ASP A 15 0.20 -23.75 13.91
N ARG A 16 -0.18 -23.99 15.17
CA ARG A 16 -1.25 -23.27 15.85
C ARG A 16 -0.96 -21.77 15.99
N ASN A 17 0.29 -21.40 16.27
CA ASN A 17 0.71 -20.02 16.41
C ASN A 17 0.63 -19.29 15.06
N PHE A 18 1.06 -19.95 13.98
CA PHE A 18 0.88 -19.42 12.63
C PHE A 18 -0.59 -19.18 12.31
N ARG A 19 -1.47 -20.15 12.55
CA ARG A 19 -2.91 -20.01 12.27
C ARG A 19 -3.53 -18.81 12.96
N TRP A 20 -3.19 -18.55 14.22
CA TRP A 20 -3.70 -17.40 14.97
C TRP A 20 -3.19 -16.06 14.43
N VAL A 21 -1.88 -15.94 14.16
CA VAL A 21 -1.32 -14.73 13.56
C VAL A 21 -1.90 -14.49 12.17
N PHE A 22 -1.97 -15.55 11.37
CA PHE A 22 -2.44 -15.49 9.99
C PHE A 22 -3.92 -15.11 9.90
N SER A 23 -4.80 -15.75 10.68
CA SER A 23 -6.23 -15.41 10.66
C SER A 23 -6.47 -13.99 11.16
N GLY A 24 -5.78 -13.57 12.23
CA GLY A 24 -5.84 -12.19 12.72
C GLY A 24 -5.36 -11.17 11.69
N ALA A 25 -4.26 -11.45 11.00
CA ALA A 25 -3.73 -10.57 9.97
C ALA A 25 -4.67 -10.48 8.78
N LEU A 26 -5.18 -11.61 8.28
CA LEU A 26 -6.12 -11.67 7.16
C LEU A 26 -7.40 -10.85 7.46
N ILE A 27 -7.99 -11.04 8.63
CA ILE A 27 -9.21 -10.34 9.04
C ILE A 27 -8.96 -8.83 9.12
N SER A 28 -7.86 -8.42 9.77
CA SER A 28 -7.47 -7.01 9.88
C SER A 28 -7.17 -6.37 8.52
N MET A 29 -6.53 -7.11 7.61
CA MET A 29 -6.18 -6.60 6.28
C MET A 29 -7.40 -6.41 5.37
N LEU A 30 -8.46 -7.20 5.55
CA LEU A 30 -9.76 -6.95 4.93
C LEU A 30 -10.45 -5.76 5.60
N GLY A 31 -10.37 -5.67 6.93
CA GLY A 31 -10.75 -4.52 7.75
C GLY A 31 -10.25 -3.19 7.20
N ASP A 32 -8.94 -3.09 7.02
CA ASP A 32 -8.25 -1.89 6.54
C ASP A 32 -8.83 -1.36 5.21
N GLN A 33 -9.39 -2.24 4.37
CA GLN A 33 -9.98 -1.86 3.09
C GLN A 33 -11.32 -1.13 3.25
N PHE A 34 -12.08 -1.43 4.32
CA PHE A 34 -13.27 -0.67 4.67
C PHE A 34 -12.92 0.78 4.98
N SER A 35 -11.94 1.02 5.85
CA SER A 35 -11.48 2.38 6.16
C SER A 35 -10.81 3.08 4.97
N LEU A 36 -10.10 2.33 4.12
CA LEU A 36 -9.47 2.86 2.90
C LEU A 36 -10.50 3.47 1.94
N ILE A 37 -11.70 2.88 1.85
CA ILE A 37 -12.79 3.39 1.00
C ILE A 37 -13.66 4.40 1.76
N ALA A 38 -14.02 4.09 3.01
CA ALA A 38 -14.94 4.88 3.81
C ALA A 38 -14.39 6.26 4.17
N LEU A 39 -13.11 6.40 4.53
CA LEU A 39 -12.56 7.68 4.99
C LEU A 39 -12.48 8.73 3.87
N PRO A 40 -11.93 8.44 2.67
CA PRO A 40 -11.98 9.38 1.56
C PRO A 40 -13.42 9.76 1.16
N TRP A 41 -14.30 8.77 1.11
CA TRP A 41 -15.72 8.98 0.76
C TRP A 41 -16.44 9.86 1.79
N LEU A 42 -16.24 9.60 3.07
CA LEU A 42 -16.79 10.39 4.18
C LEU A 42 -16.38 11.85 4.07
N VAL A 43 -15.08 12.12 3.90
CA VAL A 43 -14.57 13.50 3.84
C VAL A 43 -15.14 14.24 2.63
N LEU A 44 -15.22 13.56 1.49
CA LEU A 44 -15.80 14.13 0.27
C LEU A 44 -17.30 14.44 0.46
N GLN A 45 -18.08 13.52 1.04
CA GLN A 45 -19.51 13.74 1.31
C GLN A 45 -19.77 14.80 2.39
N MET A 46 -18.88 14.93 3.38
CA MET A 46 -19.01 15.94 4.43
C MET A 46 -18.70 17.36 3.95
N THR A 47 -17.77 17.52 3.01
CA THR A 47 -17.18 18.83 2.70
C THR A 47 -17.27 19.26 1.25
N GLY A 48 -17.34 18.31 0.31
CA GLY A 48 -17.19 18.58 -1.12
C GLY A 48 -15.83 19.16 -1.51
N ASP A 49 -14.86 19.23 -0.58
CA ASP A 49 -13.60 19.94 -0.77
C ASP A 49 -12.41 18.98 -0.88
N THR A 50 -11.82 18.94 -2.06
CA THR A 50 -10.66 18.11 -2.38
C THR A 50 -9.40 18.50 -1.61
N LEU A 51 -9.27 19.76 -1.18
CA LEU A 51 -8.17 20.18 -0.30
C LEU A 51 -8.33 19.56 1.08
N VAL A 52 -9.56 19.51 1.60
CA VAL A 52 -9.83 18.89 2.91
C VAL A 52 -9.52 17.39 2.84
N LEU A 53 -9.95 16.71 1.78
CA LEU A 53 -9.60 15.30 1.53
C LEU A 53 -8.09 15.09 1.49
N GLY A 54 -7.36 15.86 0.66
CA GLY A 54 -5.90 15.80 0.58
C GLY A 54 -5.23 16.03 1.94
N THR A 55 -5.75 16.98 2.73
CA THR A 55 -5.25 17.31 4.07
C THR A 55 -5.47 16.17 5.06
N VAL A 56 -6.65 15.54 5.08
CA VAL A 56 -6.92 14.37 5.95
C VAL A 56 -5.97 13.22 5.62
N LEU A 57 -5.79 12.90 4.35
CA LEU A 57 -4.86 11.84 3.92
C LEU A 57 -3.40 12.16 4.28
N ALA A 58 -3.02 13.43 4.19
CA ALA A 58 -1.71 13.92 4.60
C ALA A 58 -1.49 13.79 6.10
N ILE A 59 -2.45 14.23 6.92
CA ILE A 59 -2.41 14.12 8.40
C ILE A 59 -2.35 12.65 8.84
N MET A 60 -3.04 11.75 8.14
CA MET A 60 -2.98 10.32 8.44
C MET A 60 -1.61 9.71 8.10
N SER A 61 -0.96 10.18 7.05
CA SER A 61 0.14 9.42 6.44
C SER A 61 1.52 10.05 6.58
N ILE A 62 1.66 11.38 6.66
CA ILE A 62 2.95 12.05 6.91
C ILE A 62 3.48 11.71 8.30
N PRO A 63 2.71 11.87 9.40
CA PRO A 63 3.16 11.43 10.73
C PRO A 63 3.46 9.93 10.73
N ARG A 64 2.62 9.11 10.09
CA ARG A 64 2.88 7.67 9.96
C ARG A 64 4.26 7.39 9.35
N ALA A 65 4.61 8.08 8.27
CA ALA A 65 5.90 7.91 7.59
C ALA A 65 7.10 8.43 8.41
N LEU A 66 6.91 9.45 9.25
CA LEU A 66 7.95 9.92 10.17
C LEU A 66 8.16 8.94 11.33
N PHE A 67 7.06 8.47 11.93
CA PHE A 67 7.09 7.62 13.11
C PHE A 67 7.40 6.14 12.79
N ILE A 68 7.22 5.66 11.56
CA ILE A 68 7.63 4.30 11.17
C ILE A 68 9.15 4.09 11.37
N LEU A 69 9.95 5.14 11.14
CA LEU A 69 11.40 5.13 11.34
C LEU A 69 11.76 5.01 12.83
N LEU A 70 10.95 5.62 13.70
CA LEU A 70 11.09 5.54 15.15
C LEU A 70 10.54 4.21 15.70
N GLY A 71 9.53 3.64 15.04
CA GLY A 71 8.84 2.43 15.46
C GLY A 71 9.74 1.20 15.57
N GLY A 72 10.78 1.10 14.74
CA GLY A 72 11.78 0.03 14.84
C GLY A 72 12.49 0.01 16.20
N ALA A 73 12.99 1.17 16.65
CA ALA A 73 13.68 1.28 17.93
C ALA A 73 12.76 1.00 19.14
N LEU A 74 11.47 1.37 19.03
CA LEU A 74 10.48 1.09 20.08
C LEU A 74 10.15 -0.40 20.15
N VAL A 75 10.03 -1.06 19.00
CA VAL A 75 9.80 -2.51 18.88
C VAL A 75 11.01 -3.33 19.36
N ASP A 76 12.22 -2.79 19.28
CA ASP A 76 13.42 -3.44 19.82
C ASP A 76 13.51 -3.30 21.34
N ARG A 77 13.01 -2.19 21.91
CA ARG A 77 13.00 -1.92 23.36
C ARG A 77 11.89 -2.69 24.08
N TYR A 78 10.72 -2.78 23.47
CA TYR A 78 9.56 -3.53 23.99
C TYR A 78 9.43 -4.87 23.24
N SER A 79 8.48 -5.74 23.61
CA SER A 79 8.26 -6.95 22.81
C SER A 79 7.40 -6.62 21.57
N PRO A 80 7.71 -7.17 20.38
CA PRO A 80 6.91 -6.94 19.16
C PRO A 80 5.43 -7.26 19.36
N LYS A 81 5.13 -8.33 20.12
CA LYS A 81 3.75 -8.69 20.47
C LYS A 81 3.03 -7.59 21.28
N ARG A 82 3.69 -6.98 22.27
CA ARG A 82 3.07 -5.94 23.11
C ARG A 82 2.78 -4.67 22.31
N VAL A 83 3.74 -4.24 21.49
CA VAL A 83 3.55 -3.07 20.62
C VAL A 83 2.40 -3.31 19.64
N LEU A 84 2.40 -4.47 18.97
CA LEU A 84 1.33 -4.82 18.02
C LEU A 84 -0.05 -4.98 18.70
N MET A 85 -0.10 -5.50 19.92
CA MET A 85 -1.35 -5.55 20.70
C MET A 85 -1.86 -4.14 21.00
N LEU A 86 -1.00 -3.26 21.51
CA LEU A 86 -1.39 -1.88 21.84
C LEU A 86 -1.96 -1.15 20.63
N THR A 87 -1.29 -1.24 19.49
CA THR A 87 -1.76 -0.55 18.27
C THR A 87 -3.10 -1.08 17.78
N LYS A 88 -3.35 -2.38 17.91
CA LYS A 88 -4.67 -2.96 17.58
C LYS A 88 -5.78 -2.42 18.48
N HIS A 89 -5.54 -2.32 19.79
CA HIS A 89 -6.54 -1.76 20.72
C HIS A 89 -6.79 -0.29 20.43
N VAL A 90 -5.73 0.49 20.16
CA VAL A 90 -5.85 1.91 19.80
C VAL A 90 -6.69 2.05 18.52
N ASN A 91 -6.40 1.28 17.46
CA ASN A 91 -7.19 1.33 16.23
C ASN A 91 -8.64 0.89 16.43
N THR A 92 -8.91 -0.15 17.24
CA THR A 92 -10.29 -0.53 17.60
C THR A 92 -11.04 0.64 18.21
N VAL A 93 -10.44 1.33 19.18
CA VAL A 93 -11.09 2.47 19.85
C VAL A 93 -11.29 3.64 18.88
N LEU A 94 -10.25 4.02 18.13
CA LEU A 94 -10.33 5.14 17.19
C LEU A 94 -11.39 4.93 16.11
N LEU A 95 -11.44 3.73 15.52
CA LEU A 95 -12.42 3.38 14.49
C LEU A 95 -13.83 3.23 15.07
N ALA A 96 -13.98 2.70 16.29
CA ALA A 96 -15.27 2.65 16.98
C ALA A 96 -15.81 4.05 17.31
N VAL A 97 -14.94 4.96 17.77
CA VAL A 97 -15.30 6.37 17.99
C VAL A 97 -15.69 7.03 16.67
N LEU A 98 -14.93 6.81 15.60
CA LEU A 98 -15.26 7.34 14.27
C LEU A 98 -16.63 6.82 13.80
N ALA A 99 -16.87 5.51 13.91
CA ALA A 99 -18.16 4.90 13.59
C ALA A 99 -19.30 5.51 14.41
N ALA A 100 -19.14 5.65 15.73
CA ALA A 100 -20.16 6.23 16.60
C ALA A 100 -20.47 7.69 16.25
N LEU A 101 -19.45 8.51 15.96
CA LEU A 101 -19.64 9.90 15.56
C LEU A 101 -20.34 10.03 14.20
N VAL A 102 -19.99 9.17 13.23
CA VAL A 102 -20.66 9.12 11.92
C VAL A 102 -22.12 8.70 12.09
N LEU A 103 -22.38 7.60 12.80
CA LEU A 103 -23.73 7.04 12.96
C LEU A 103 -24.65 7.94 13.79
N SER A 104 -24.10 8.69 14.74
CA SER A 104 -24.86 9.65 15.55
C SER A 104 -25.06 11.00 14.88
N GLY A 105 -24.38 11.28 13.75
CA GLY A 105 -24.44 12.57 13.05
C GLY A 105 -23.69 13.72 13.74
N HIS A 106 -22.89 13.45 14.78
CA HIS A 106 -22.13 14.46 15.53
C HIS A 106 -20.68 14.62 15.06
N LEU A 107 -20.31 13.98 13.95
CA LEU A 107 -18.95 14.05 13.42
C LEU A 107 -18.61 15.47 12.95
N THR A 108 -17.52 16.01 13.47
CA THR A 108 -16.95 17.30 13.03
C THR A 108 -15.66 17.08 12.25
N LEU A 109 -15.29 18.06 11.41
CA LEU A 109 -14.03 17.99 10.66
C LEU A 109 -12.79 17.91 11.57
N TRP A 110 -12.81 18.61 12.71
CA TRP A 110 -11.74 18.52 13.71
C TRP A 110 -11.60 17.10 14.30
N ALA A 111 -12.71 16.42 14.56
CA ALA A 111 -12.68 15.02 14.98
C ALA A 111 -12.09 14.12 13.89
N VAL A 112 -12.42 14.36 12.61
CA VAL A 112 -11.81 13.62 11.49
C VAL A 112 -10.29 13.79 11.46
N TYR A 113 -9.78 15.02 11.59
CA TYR A 113 -8.33 15.26 11.63
C TYR A 113 -7.64 14.56 12.81
N ALA A 114 -8.23 14.64 14.01
CA ALA A 114 -7.68 14.01 15.21
C ALA A 114 -7.67 12.48 15.12
N LEU A 115 -8.75 11.88 14.63
CA LEU A 115 -8.88 10.43 14.45
C LEU A 115 -7.95 9.92 13.34
N ALA A 116 -7.87 10.63 12.21
CA ALA A 116 -6.94 10.32 11.12
C ALA A 116 -5.48 10.34 11.60
N LEU A 117 -5.09 11.36 12.38
CA LEU A 117 -3.77 11.43 13.00
C LEU A 117 -3.52 10.22 13.92
N GLY A 118 -4.47 9.90 14.80
CA GLY A 118 -4.36 8.76 15.71
C GLY A 118 -4.20 7.42 14.99
N ILE A 119 -5.02 7.17 13.96
CA ILE A 119 -4.97 5.95 13.14
C ILE A 119 -3.63 5.86 12.41
N GLY A 120 -3.16 6.98 11.87
CA GLY A 120 -1.86 7.11 11.24
C GLY A 120 -0.71 6.71 12.17
N LEU A 121 -0.68 7.28 13.38
CA LEU A 121 0.33 7.00 14.39
C LEU A 121 0.27 5.54 14.88
N ALA A 122 -0.91 5.01 15.17
CA ALA A 122 -1.06 3.60 15.58
C ALA A 122 -0.58 2.64 14.49
N THR A 123 -0.85 2.94 13.23
CA THR A 123 -0.38 2.16 12.08
C THR A 123 1.14 2.22 11.92
N ALA A 124 1.77 3.37 12.24
CA ALA A 124 3.22 3.56 12.15
C ALA A 124 4.01 2.55 12.99
N PHE A 125 3.50 2.19 14.17
CA PHE A 125 4.12 1.21 15.06
C PHE A 125 3.69 -0.24 14.73
N SER A 126 2.51 -0.42 14.12
CA SER A 126 1.99 -1.75 13.76
C SER A 126 2.84 -2.45 12.70
N ILE A 127 3.32 -1.70 11.70
CA ILE A 127 4.13 -2.25 10.59
C ILE A 127 5.42 -2.92 11.11
N PRO A 128 6.34 -2.21 11.79
CA PRO A 128 7.57 -2.82 12.29
C PRO A 128 7.31 -3.92 13.32
N ALA A 129 6.29 -3.76 14.18
CA ALA A 129 5.94 -4.77 15.17
C ALA A 129 5.46 -6.07 14.52
N GLY A 130 4.64 -5.99 13.46
CA GLY A 130 4.16 -7.13 12.69
C GLY A 130 5.28 -7.86 11.97
N THR A 131 6.20 -7.14 11.31
CA THR A 131 7.33 -7.75 10.61
C THR A 131 8.30 -8.44 11.56
N SER A 132 8.51 -7.88 12.74
CA SER A 132 9.40 -8.44 13.76
C SER A 132 8.75 -9.59 14.53
N LEU A 133 7.42 -9.70 14.57
CA LEU A 133 6.74 -10.76 15.30
C LEU A 133 6.87 -12.13 14.61
N LEU A 134 6.76 -12.20 13.28
CA LEU A 134 6.67 -13.47 12.56
C LEU A 134 7.87 -14.43 12.85
N PRO A 135 9.13 -13.98 12.90
CA PRO A 135 10.27 -14.82 13.30
C PRO A 135 10.22 -15.38 14.73
N HIS A 136 9.38 -14.83 15.60
CA HIS A 136 9.20 -15.32 16.98
C HIS A 136 8.05 -16.34 17.10
N VAL A 137 7.27 -16.50 16.05
CA VAL A 137 6.01 -17.27 16.06
C VAL A 137 6.18 -18.61 15.35
N ILE A 138 6.98 -18.65 14.28
CA ILE A 138 7.21 -19.85 13.47
C ILE A 138 8.70 -20.15 13.30
N SER A 139 9.02 -21.41 12.97
CA SER A 139 10.40 -21.83 12.71
C SER A 139 10.99 -21.14 11.47
N ARG A 140 12.33 -21.01 11.42
CA ARG A 140 13.01 -20.26 10.35
C ARG A 140 12.80 -20.88 8.98
N GLU A 141 12.64 -22.19 8.91
CA GLU A 141 12.46 -22.98 7.69
C GLU A 141 11.10 -22.69 7.03
N LEU A 142 10.11 -22.28 7.83
CA LEU A 142 8.76 -21.95 7.38
C LEU A 142 8.58 -20.47 7.02
N LEU A 143 9.53 -19.59 7.39
CA LEU A 143 9.44 -18.15 7.12
C LEU A 143 9.24 -17.79 5.63
N PRO A 144 9.93 -18.41 4.66
CA PRO A 144 9.69 -18.12 3.25
C PRO A 144 8.27 -18.48 2.80
N ALA A 145 7.77 -19.64 3.25
CA ALA A 145 6.41 -20.09 2.95
C ALA A 145 5.37 -19.15 3.57
N ALA A 146 5.56 -18.75 4.82
CA ALA A 146 4.69 -17.79 5.51
C ALA A 146 4.65 -16.43 4.82
N LYS A 147 5.81 -15.89 4.41
CA LYS A 147 5.89 -14.63 3.64
C LYS A 147 5.19 -14.74 2.30
N GLY A 148 5.35 -15.86 1.59
CA GLY A 148 4.65 -16.11 0.32
C GLY A 148 3.13 -16.11 0.48
N VAL A 149 2.61 -16.80 1.51
CA VAL A 149 1.17 -16.82 1.83
C VAL A 149 0.67 -15.42 2.21
N GLN A 150 1.42 -14.68 3.04
CA GLN A 150 1.06 -13.32 3.45
C GLN A 150 1.01 -12.35 2.25
N MET A 151 1.96 -12.45 1.31
CA MET A 151 1.93 -11.66 0.08
C MET A 151 0.72 -12.02 -0.79
N GLY A 152 0.41 -13.31 -0.95
CA GLY A 152 -0.77 -13.75 -1.71
C GLY A 152 -2.07 -13.22 -1.13
N VAL A 153 -2.23 -13.33 0.20
CA VAL A 153 -3.38 -12.75 0.92
C VAL A 153 -3.45 -11.24 0.74
N ARG A 154 -2.32 -10.52 0.83
CA ARG A 154 -2.29 -9.07 0.62
C ARG A 154 -2.86 -8.66 -0.73
N GLN A 155 -2.45 -9.33 -1.79
CA GLN A 155 -2.95 -9.02 -3.13
C GLN A 155 -4.42 -9.39 -3.28
N LEU A 156 -4.86 -10.50 -2.69
CA LEU A 156 -6.28 -10.85 -2.67
C LEU A 156 -7.12 -9.83 -1.90
N SER A 157 -6.65 -9.35 -0.75
CA SER A 157 -7.30 -8.29 0.03
C SER A 157 -7.35 -6.97 -0.73
N MET A 158 -6.30 -6.60 -1.46
CA MET A 158 -6.28 -5.38 -2.30
C MET A 158 -7.24 -5.45 -3.49
N PHE A 159 -7.58 -6.65 -3.96
CA PHE A 159 -8.60 -6.86 -4.99
C PHE A 159 -10.02 -6.89 -4.39
N ALA A 160 -10.26 -7.83 -3.46
CA ALA A 160 -11.60 -8.11 -2.96
C ALA A 160 -12.07 -7.08 -1.93
N GLY A 161 -11.16 -6.53 -1.12
CA GLY A 161 -11.50 -5.64 -0.02
C GLY A 161 -12.19 -4.35 -0.47
N PRO A 162 -11.66 -3.58 -1.44
CA PRO A 162 -12.33 -2.38 -1.95
C PRO A 162 -13.72 -2.65 -2.52
N LEU A 163 -13.91 -3.78 -3.20
CA LEU A 163 -15.22 -4.21 -3.72
C LEU A 163 -16.20 -4.46 -2.59
N LEU A 164 -15.78 -5.24 -1.59
CA LEU A 164 -16.60 -5.53 -0.40
C LEU A 164 -16.92 -4.26 0.39
N ALA A 165 -15.96 -3.35 0.51
CA ALA A 165 -16.15 -2.08 1.20
C ALA A 165 -17.14 -1.16 0.46
N GLY A 166 -16.97 -0.97 -0.85
CA GLY A 166 -17.90 -0.16 -1.65
C GLY A 166 -19.31 -0.75 -1.69
N LEU A 167 -19.42 -2.08 -1.84
CA LEU A 167 -20.71 -2.77 -1.79
C LEU A 167 -21.37 -2.61 -0.42
N LEU A 168 -20.61 -2.76 0.66
CA LEU A 168 -21.14 -2.58 2.02
C LEU A 168 -21.67 -1.17 2.23
N ILE A 169 -20.89 -0.15 1.86
CA ILE A 169 -21.31 1.24 2.01
C ILE A 169 -22.57 1.52 1.18
N ALA A 170 -22.69 0.96 -0.02
CA ALA A 170 -23.86 1.16 -0.88
C ALA A 170 -25.11 0.39 -0.41
N LEU A 171 -24.97 -0.87 0.05
CA LEU A 171 -26.11 -1.67 0.54
C LEU A 171 -26.72 -1.10 1.82
N PHE A 172 -25.86 -0.54 2.67
CA PHE A 172 -26.22 -0.01 3.96
C PHE A 172 -26.27 1.53 3.99
N GLY A 173 -26.05 2.15 2.83
CA GLY A 173 -26.16 3.59 2.65
C GLY A 173 -27.61 4.04 2.73
N ASP A 174 -27.86 5.15 3.41
CA ASP A 174 -29.19 5.76 3.41
C ASP A 174 -29.37 6.60 2.15
N SER A 175 -30.51 6.42 1.47
CA SER A 175 -30.95 7.27 0.35
C SER A 175 -31.69 8.54 0.79
N ALA A 176 -32.00 8.67 2.09
CA ALA A 176 -32.73 9.79 2.65
C ALA A 176 -31.78 10.81 3.34
N ALA A 177 -32.11 12.09 3.18
CA ALA A 177 -31.39 13.31 3.55
C ALA A 177 -30.81 13.37 4.99
N ALA A 178 -29.76 12.61 5.27
CA ALA A 178 -28.80 12.94 6.32
C ALA A 178 -27.83 14.01 5.79
N THR A 179 -27.27 14.81 6.70
CA THR A 179 -26.23 15.84 6.39
C THR A 179 -25.01 15.26 5.66
N ILE A 180 -24.81 13.94 5.74
CA ILE A 180 -23.76 13.17 5.05
C ILE A 180 -24.45 12.03 4.31
N LYS A 181 -24.29 11.94 2.98
CA LYS A 181 -24.81 10.79 2.21
C LYS A 181 -24.11 9.50 2.64
N ASP A 182 -24.83 8.39 2.62
CA ASP A 182 -24.34 7.06 3.01
C ASP A 182 -23.80 6.95 4.45
N ALA A 183 -24.17 7.87 5.36
CA ALA A 183 -23.60 7.92 6.71
C ALA A 183 -23.72 6.57 7.45
N ARG A 184 -24.85 5.85 7.32
CA ARG A 184 -25.00 4.51 7.90
C ARG A 184 -24.03 3.50 7.30
N GLY A 185 -23.90 3.44 5.98
CA GLY A 185 -23.00 2.53 5.29
C GLY A 185 -21.54 2.80 5.64
N ILE A 186 -21.14 4.08 5.65
CA ILE A 186 -19.81 4.53 6.07
C ILE A 186 -19.55 4.17 7.54
N GLY A 187 -20.50 4.46 8.43
CA GLY A 187 -20.40 4.15 9.85
C GLY A 187 -20.27 2.66 10.12
N MET A 188 -21.03 1.83 9.39
CA MET A 188 -20.90 0.37 9.44
C MET A 188 -19.56 -0.13 8.91
N ALA A 189 -19.02 0.49 7.86
CA ALA A 189 -17.69 0.16 7.36
C ALA A 189 -16.61 0.39 8.45
N PHE A 190 -16.66 1.51 9.16
CA PHE A 190 -15.75 1.78 10.28
C PHE A 190 -16.00 0.85 11.48
N ALA A 191 -17.25 0.55 11.81
CA ALA A 191 -17.59 -0.36 12.90
C ALA A 191 -17.08 -1.79 12.63
N LEU A 192 -17.21 -2.26 11.39
CA LEU A 192 -16.69 -3.55 10.98
C LEU A 192 -15.16 -3.57 11.00
N ASP A 193 -14.50 -2.50 10.54
CA ASP A 193 -13.04 -2.41 10.66
C ASP A 193 -12.59 -2.44 12.13
N ALA A 194 -13.24 -1.66 13.01
CA ALA A 194 -13.00 -1.70 14.45
C ALA A 194 -13.14 -3.12 15.04
N LEU A 195 -14.17 -3.86 14.61
CA LEU A 195 -14.38 -5.26 14.98
C LEU A 195 -13.26 -6.15 14.43
N THR A 196 -12.81 -5.95 13.19
CA THR A 196 -11.69 -6.73 12.64
C THR A 196 -10.40 -6.52 13.44
N PHE A 197 -10.12 -5.29 13.87
CA PHE A 197 -8.99 -4.99 14.75
C PHE A 197 -9.13 -5.65 16.11
N ALA A 198 -10.35 -5.67 16.68
CA ALA A 198 -10.63 -6.32 17.96
C ALA A 198 -10.44 -7.84 17.89
N VAL A 199 -10.99 -8.46 16.83
CA VAL A 199 -10.79 -9.90 16.55
C VAL A 199 -9.31 -10.19 16.33
N SER A 200 -8.59 -9.34 15.61
CA SER A 200 -7.15 -9.48 15.39
C SER A 200 -6.33 -9.34 16.67
N ALA A 201 -6.75 -8.49 17.61
CA ALA A 201 -6.14 -8.39 18.94
C ALA A 201 -6.41 -9.65 19.75
N TRP A 202 -7.65 -10.16 19.69
CA TRP A 202 -8.02 -11.41 20.34
C TRP A 202 -7.22 -12.60 19.80
N THR A 203 -7.11 -12.80 18.48
CA THR A 203 -6.30 -13.88 17.91
C THR A 203 -4.82 -13.73 18.26
N LEU A 204 -4.27 -12.52 18.23
CA LEU A 204 -2.90 -12.25 18.64
C LEU A 204 -2.67 -12.57 20.13
N SER A 205 -3.66 -12.34 21.00
CA SER A 205 -3.57 -12.72 22.42
C SER A 205 -3.30 -14.22 22.61
N GLN A 206 -3.88 -15.07 21.74
CA GLN A 206 -3.76 -16.53 21.78
C GLN A 206 -2.39 -17.05 21.33
N VAL A 207 -1.62 -16.22 20.61
CA VAL A 207 -0.27 -16.57 20.13
C VAL A 207 0.68 -16.68 21.31
N ARG A 208 1.44 -17.77 21.38
CA ARG A 208 2.50 -17.94 22.39
C ARG A 208 3.85 -17.87 21.69
N PRO A 209 4.52 -16.70 21.66
CA PRO A 209 5.82 -16.56 21.01
C PRO A 209 6.82 -17.54 21.61
N HIS A 210 7.67 -18.11 20.77
CA HIS A 210 8.78 -18.94 21.23
C HIS A 210 9.72 -18.08 22.09
N ALA A 211 10.24 -18.67 23.17
CA ALA A 211 11.25 -18.01 23.99
C ALA A 211 12.50 -17.73 23.15
N LYS A 212 13.09 -16.55 23.36
CA LYS A 212 14.30 -16.08 22.68
C LYS A 212 15.42 -17.14 22.79
N PRO A 213 16.11 -17.55 21.72
CA PRO A 213 17.51 -17.87 21.85
C PRO A 213 18.20 -16.57 22.29
N ALA A 214 18.87 -16.59 23.45
CA ALA A 214 19.71 -15.48 23.88
C ALA A 214 20.85 -15.32 22.85
N GLY A 215 20.70 -14.40 21.90
CA GLY A 215 21.69 -14.22 20.84
C GLY A 215 21.40 -12.97 20.02
N THR A 216 22.30 -12.00 20.18
CA THR A 216 22.54 -10.83 19.31
C THR A 216 21.33 -9.94 19.00
N ALA A 217 20.97 -9.09 19.98
CA ALA A 217 20.53 -7.75 19.59
C ALA A 217 21.68 -7.13 18.77
N PRO A 218 21.47 -6.70 17.51
CA PRO A 218 22.48 -5.93 16.81
C PRO A 218 22.85 -4.74 17.70
N ALA A 219 24.14 -4.45 17.85
CA ALA A 219 24.59 -3.25 18.53
C ALA A 219 23.75 -2.07 18.01
N ALA A 220 23.26 -1.21 18.91
CA ALA A 220 22.45 -0.04 18.57
C ALA A 220 23.29 0.93 17.72
N SER A 221 23.51 0.60 16.45
CA SER A 221 23.94 1.57 15.46
C SER A 221 22.83 2.60 15.39
N SER A 222 23.17 3.87 15.57
CA SER A 222 22.21 4.97 15.48
C SER A 222 21.34 4.75 14.23
N VAL A 223 20.01 4.73 14.40
CA VAL A 223 19.05 4.54 13.30
C VAL A 223 19.37 5.50 12.16
N TRP A 224 19.74 6.74 12.50
CA TRP A 224 20.20 7.77 11.56
C TRP A 224 21.47 7.40 10.80
N LYS A 225 22.44 6.75 11.46
CA LYS A 225 23.64 6.24 10.80
C LYS A 225 23.30 5.11 9.83
N SER A 226 22.40 4.19 10.20
CA SER A 226 21.92 3.11 9.33
C SER A 226 21.15 3.65 8.11
N VAL A 227 20.31 4.67 8.31
CA VAL A 227 19.62 5.41 7.24
C VAL A 227 20.65 6.08 6.31
N GLY A 228 21.62 6.81 6.87
CA GLY A 228 22.69 7.47 6.11
C GLY A 228 23.56 6.49 5.32
N GLU A 229 23.87 5.32 5.88
CA GLU A 229 24.58 4.24 5.18
C GLU A 229 23.76 3.69 4.00
N GLY A 230 22.45 3.51 4.17
CA GLY A 230 21.53 3.11 3.10
C GLY A 230 21.45 4.12 1.97
N LEU A 231 21.24 5.40 2.30
CA LEU A 231 21.21 6.50 1.33
C LEU A 231 22.52 6.60 0.56
N ARG A 232 23.66 6.58 1.27
CA ARG A 232 24.98 6.64 0.64
C ARG A 232 25.22 5.46 -0.29
N TYR A 233 24.80 4.26 0.09
CA TYR A 233 24.91 3.08 -0.76
C TYR A 233 24.09 3.22 -2.04
N CYS A 234 22.82 3.59 -1.94
CA CYS A 234 21.98 3.82 -3.12
C CYS A 234 22.48 4.99 -4.00
N TRP A 235 23.11 6.00 -3.41
CA TRP A 235 23.65 7.15 -4.14
C TRP A 235 24.96 6.85 -4.87
N ASN A 236 25.77 5.94 -4.33
CA ASN A 236 27.06 5.54 -4.90
C ASN A 236 26.92 4.47 -6.00
N ASP A 237 25.80 3.75 -6.05
CA ASP A 237 25.47 2.84 -7.14
C ASP A 237 24.67 3.59 -8.22
N ASP A 238 25.20 3.66 -9.44
CA ASP A 238 24.59 4.43 -10.52
C ASP A 238 23.17 3.97 -10.86
N SER A 239 22.94 2.65 -10.92
CA SER A 239 21.63 2.08 -11.26
C SER A 239 20.61 2.36 -10.16
N LEU A 240 20.98 2.14 -8.89
CA LEU A 240 20.11 2.45 -7.75
C LEU A 240 19.80 3.94 -7.69
N ARG A 241 20.80 4.82 -7.83
CA ARG A 241 20.59 6.27 -7.78
C ARG A 241 19.58 6.74 -8.80
N ILE A 242 19.70 6.30 -10.05
CA ILE A 242 18.81 6.71 -11.14
C ILE A 242 17.40 6.15 -10.92
N CYS A 243 17.27 4.85 -10.63
CA CYS A 243 15.98 4.22 -10.38
C CYS A 243 15.23 4.85 -9.19
N PHE A 244 15.92 5.09 -8.07
CA PHE A 244 15.31 5.70 -6.89
C PHE A 244 14.91 7.16 -7.14
N SER A 245 15.72 7.92 -7.86
CA SER A 245 15.37 9.29 -8.24
C SER A 245 14.14 9.32 -9.15
N TYR A 246 14.08 8.41 -10.11
CA TYR A 246 12.93 8.24 -11.00
C TYR A 246 11.66 7.85 -10.23
N TRP A 247 11.72 6.83 -9.37
CA TRP A 247 10.57 6.40 -8.57
C TRP A 247 10.13 7.45 -7.57
N ALA A 248 11.05 8.23 -6.99
CA ALA A 248 10.70 9.36 -6.12
C ALA A 248 9.91 10.43 -6.88
N ALA A 249 10.32 10.77 -8.10
CA ALA A 249 9.60 11.72 -8.95
C ALA A 249 8.20 11.20 -9.32
N VAL A 250 8.10 9.94 -9.77
CA VAL A 250 6.81 9.32 -10.11
C VAL A 250 5.90 9.24 -8.87
N ALA A 251 6.42 8.80 -7.71
CA ALA A 251 5.64 8.70 -6.49
C ALA A 251 5.10 10.07 -6.03
N LEU A 252 5.93 11.10 -6.07
CA LEU A 252 5.56 12.46 -5.65
C LEU A 252 4.56 13.14 -6.60
N LEU A 253 4.64 12.87 -7.90
CA LEU A 253 3.82 13.58 -8.90
C LEU A 253 2.55 12.81 -9.31
N ILE A 254 2.54 11.48 -9.21
CA ILE A 254 1.46 10.64 -9.78
C ILE A 254 0.64 9.89 -8.72
N SER A 255 1.17 9.65 -7.52
CA SER A 255 0.41 8.86 -6.50
C SER A 255 -0.80 9.60 -5.93
N GLY A 256 -0.70 10.92 -5.78
CA GLY A 256 -1.75 11.79 -5.25
C GLY A 256 -2.99 11.88 -6.13
N PRO A 257 -2.84 12.11 -7.45
CA PRO A 257 -3.95 12.04 -8.41
C PRO A 257 -4.75 10.73 -8.29
N VAL A 258 -4.09 9.57 -8.15
CA VAL A 258 -4.80 8.30 -7.97
C VAL A 258 -5.60 8.27 -6.65
N GLN A 259 -5.02 8.76 -5.55
CA GLN A 259 -5.67 8.68 -4.23
C GLN A 259 -6.81 9.68 -4.02
N VAL A 260 -6.70 10.88 -4.59
CA VAL A 260 -7.67 11.98 -4.38
C VAL A 260 -8.66 12.08 -5.54
N ALA A 261 -8.21 11.90 -6.78
CA ALA A 261 -9.04 12.12 -7.95
C ALA A 261 -9.96 10.93 -8.28
N VAL A 262 -9.57 9.69 -7.93
CA VAL A 262 -10.43 8.51 -8.17
C VAL A 262 -11.72 8.54 -7.33
N PRO A 263 -11.71 8.90 -6.03
CA PRO A 263 -12.94 9.14 -5.27
C PRO A 263 -13.85 10.19 -5.91
N VAL A 264 -13.28 11.30 -6.40
CA VAL A 264 -14.04 12.38 -7.06
C VAL A 264 -14.61 11.90 -8.39
N LEU A 265 -13.83 11.12 -9.16
CA LEU A 265 -14.28 10.50 -10.40
C LEU A 265 -15.46 9.55 -10.18
N ALA A 266 -15.42 8.78 -9.08
CA ALA A 266 -16.51 7.89 -8.70
C ALA A 266 -17.81 8.64 -8.36
N ASP A 267 -17.70 9.81 -7.71
CA ASP A 267 -18.85 10.68 -7.41
C ASP A 267 -19.47 11.27 -8.68
N HIS A 268 -18.66 11.61 -9.68
CA HIS A 268 -19.14 12.18 -10.95
C HIS A 268 -19.82 11.17 -11.89
N VAL A 269 -19.35 9.92 -11.95
CA VAL A 269 -19.65 8.99 -13.05
C VAL A 269 -20.49 7.78 -12.60
N GLY A 270 -20.82 7.64 -11.32
CA GLY A 270 -21.56 6.48 -10.84
C GLY A 270 -22.17 6.61 -9.44
N SER A 271 -22.52 5.46 -8.87
CA SER A 271 -23.21 5.31 -7.59
C SER A 271 -22.30 5.56 -6.37
N GLY A 272 -21.50 6.63 -6.38
CA GLY A 272 -20.69 7.07 -5.26
C GLY A 272 -19.72 6.02 -4.69
N ALA A 273 -19.91 5.60 -3.44
CA ALA A 273 -19.03 4.63 -2.76
C ALA A 273 -18.92 3.28 -3.49
N ALA A 274 -20.02 2.77 -4.08
CA ALA A 274 -19.99 1.56 -4.88
C ALA A 274 -19.10 1.74 -6.12
N ALA A 275 -19.19 2.91 -6.75
CA ALA A 275 -18.36 3.22 -7.90
C ALA A 275 -16.88 3.30 -7.52
N PHE A 276 -16.58 3.94 -6.38
CA PHE A 276 -15.22 4.03 -5.87
C PHE A 276 -14.65 2.64 -5.54
N GLY A 277 -15.42 1.80 -4.84
CA GLY A 277 -15.05 0.41 -4.56
C GLY A 277 -14.84 -0.43 -5.83
N ALA A 278 -15.68 -0.24 -6.86
CA ALA A 278 -15.53 -0.92 -8.14
C ALA A 278 -14.27 -0.50 -8.91
N LEU A 279 -13.96 0.80 -8.95
CA LEU A 279 -12.74 1.33 -9.57
C LEU A 279 -11.47 0.84 -8.85
N ALA A 280 -11.45 0.94 -7.52
CA ALA A 280 -10.34 0.45 -6.70
C ALA A 280 -10.17 -1.07 -6.79
N GLY A 281 -11.29 -1.80 -6.81
CA GLY A 281 -11.32 -3.25 -7.03
C GLY A 281 -10.79 -3.66 -8.39
N ALA A 282 -11.16 -2.95 -9.46
CA ALA A 282 -10.64 -3.19 -10.81
C ALA A 282 -9.12 -2.98 -10.87
N HIS A 283 -8.61 -1.92 -10.25
CA HIS A 283 -7.16 -1.67 -10.11
C HIS A 283 -6.45 -2.80 -9.33
N GLY A 284 -7.04 -3.24 -8.21
CA GLY A 284 -6.54 -4.37 -7.41
C GLY A 284 -6.54 -5.70 -8.20
N ALA A 285 -7.60 -5.98 -8.97
CA ALA A 285 -7.70 -7.14 -9.85
C ALA A 285 -6.60 -7.13 -10.90
N GLY A 286 -6.42 -5.98 -11.56
CA GLY A 286 -5.34 -5.78 -12.52
C GLY A 286 -3.97 -6.04 -11.89
N THR A 287 -3.71 -5.48 -10.72
CA THR A 287 -2.45 -5.67 -9.98
C THR A 287 -2.18 -7.16 -9.70
N LEU A 288 -3.19 -7.89 -9.24
CA LEU A 288 -3.10 -9.33 -9.01
C LEU A 288 -2.77 -10.08 -10.31
N LEU A 289 -3.45 -9.76 -11.41
CA LEU A 289 -3.21 -10.37 -12.72
C LEU A 289 -1.78 -10.09 -13.21
N GLY A 290 -1.30 -8.85 -13.10
CA GLY A 290 0.06 -8.47 -13.47
C GLY A 290 1.12 -9.25 -12.69
N VAL A 291 0.91 -9.41 -11.37
CA VAL A 291 1.79 -10.21 -10.50
C VAL A 291 1.79 -11.68 -10.92
N VAL A 292 0.62 -12.26 -11.17
CA VAL A 292 0.48 -13.67 -11.58
C VAL A 292 1.14 -13.91 -12.94
N VAL A 293 0.88 -13.06 -13.93
CA VAL A 293 1.47 -13.16 -15.27
C VAL A 293 2.99 -13.13 -15.20
N THR A 294 3.56 -12.18 -14.44
CA THR A 294 5.01 -12.04 -14.27
C THR A 294 5.62 -13.22 -13.51
N SER A 295 4.90 -13.78 -12.54
CA SER A 295 5.37 -14.93 -11.76
C SER A 295 5.37 -16.22 -12.57
N ILE A 296 4.39 -16.42 -13.46
CA ILE A 296 4.30 -17.61 -14.33
C ILE A 296 5.28 -17.49 -15.51
N ARG A 297 5.50 -16.27 -16.01
CA ARG A 297 6.41 -16.01 -17.13
C ARG A 297 7.48 -14.99 -16.75
N PRO A 298 8.46 -15.37 -15.90
CA PRO A 298 9.50 -14.46 -15.41
C PRO A 298 10.45 -13.96 -16.51
N GLN A 299 10.40 -14.57 -17.69
CA GLN A 299 11.15 -14.17 -18.88
C GLN A 299 10.44 -13.11 -19.74
N LEU A 300 9.17 -12.79 -19.48
CA LEU A 300 8.50 -11.67 -20.15
C LEU A 300 9.20 -10.39 -19.72
N ARG A 301 10.06 -9.84 -20.59
CA ARG A 301 10.75 -8.57 -20.42
C ARG A 301 10.86 -7.87 -21.77
N PHE A 302 10.76 -6.55 -21.75
CA PHE A 302 10.86 -5.72 -22.97
C PHE A 302 12.28 -5.16 -23.07
N GLY A 303 13.25 -6.05 -23.29
CA GLY A 303 14.67 -5.73 -23.28
C GLY A 303 15.27 -5.82 -21.88
N ASN A 304 15.84 -4.73 -21.37
CA ASN A 304 16.37 -4.66 -20.01
C ASN A 304 15.35 -4.03 -19.04
N LEU A 305 15.65 -4.06 -17.74
CA LEU A 305 14.83 -3.45 -16.70
C LEU A 305 14.46 -2.00 -17.03
N GLY A 306 15.46 -1.17 -17.36
CA GLY A 306 15.24 0.26 -17.61
C GLY A 306 14.22 0.52 -18.72
N LYS A 307 14.37 -0.14 -19.88
CA LYS A 307 13.43 -0.05 -21.00
C LYS A 307 12.05 -0.57 -20.63
N THR A 308 11.97 -1.66 -19.87
CA THR A 308 10.72 -2.24 -19.40
C THR A 308 9.96 -1.27 -18.49
N ILE A 309 10.64 -0.65 -17.52
CA ILE A 309 10.05 0.36 -16.62
C ILE A 309 9.51 1.53 -17.43
N LEU A 310 10.36 2.13 -18.27
CA LEU A 310 9.99 3.33 -19.02
C LEU A 310 8.86 3.08 -20.04
N LEU A 311 8.86 1.93 -20.71
CA LEU A 311 7.81 1.59 -21.67
C LEU A 311 6.45 1.43 -20.96
N LEU A 312 6.41 0.68 -19.87
CA LEU A 312 5.16 0.42 -19.15
C LEU A 312 4.65 1.68 -18.45
N ASP A 313 5.52 2.47 -17.82
CA ASP A 313 5.14 3.76 -17.22
C ASP A 313 4.68 4.76 -18.29
N GLY A 314 5.26 4.74 -19.49
CA GLY A 314 4.79 5.53 -20.62
C GLY A 314 3.38 5.15 -21.05
N VAL A 315 3.07 3.86 -21.13
CA VAL A 315 1.71 3.36 -21.41
C VAL A 315 0.75 3.74 -20.27
N ILE A 316 1.16 3.60 -19.00
CA ILE A 316 0.36 4.04 -17.85
C ILE A 316 0.05 5.53 -17.94
N GLY A 317 1.03 6.36 -18.29
CA GLY A 317 0.85 7.80 -18.48
C GLY A 317 -0.18 8.11 -19.57
N LEU A 318 -0.14 7.40 -20.70
CA LEU A 318 -1.15 7.54 -21.76
C LEU A 318 -2.55 7.10 -21.31
N LEU A 319 -2.65 6.07 -20.48
CA LEU A 319 -3.92 5.56 -19.94
C LEU A 319 -4.54 6.48 -18.88
N PHE A 320 -3.74 7.32 -18.21
CA PHE A 320 -4.25 8.34 -17.28
C PHE A 320 -5.05 9.43 -17.99
N ILE A 321 -4.66 9.82 -19.20
CA ILE A 321 -5.30 10.93 -19.94
C ILE A 321 -6.81 10.69 -20.15
N PRO A 322 -7.28 9.56 -20.71
CA PRO A 322 -8.71 9.31 -20.92
C PRO A 322 -9.48 9.07 -19.62
N LEU A 323 -8.82 8.89 -18.46
CA LEU A 323 -9.49 8.62 -17.18
C LEU A 323 -10.39 9.77 -16.73
N GLY A 324 -10.01 11.01 -17.06
CA GLY A 324 -10.83 12.18 -16.78
C GLY A 324 -12.04 12.32 -17.70
N LEU A 325 -12.03 11.67 -18.87
CA LEU A 325 -13.03 11.79 -19.92
C LEU A 325 -14.05 10.65 -19.91
N ILE A 326 -14.05 9.82 -18.86
CA ILE A 326 -14.98 8.70 -18.80
C ILE A 326 -16.41 9.22 -18.60
N SER A 327 -17.35 8.62 -19.32
CA SER A 327 -18.79 8.87 -19.22
C SER A 327 -19.54 7.71 -18.56
N ALA A 328 -18.89 6.55 -18.43
CA ALA A 328 -19.46 5.38 -17.79
C ALA A 328 -18.42 4.67 -16.93
N ILE A 329 -18.86 4.14 -15.79
CA ILE A 329 -17.98 3.50 -14.80
C ILE A 329 -17.14 2.35 -15.37
N TRP A 330 -17.69 1.57 -16.30
CA TRP A 330 -16.98 0.43 -16.90
C TRP A 330 -15.72 0.88 -17.66
N GLN A 331 -15.69 2.10 -18.21
CA GLN A 331 -14.52 2.67 -18.88
C GLN A 331 -13.40 2.91 -17.85
N GLY A 332 -13.75 3.52 -16.71
CA GLY A 332 -12.82 3.72 -15.61
C GLY A 332 -12.31 2.39 -15.04
N MET A 333 -13.19 1.40 -14.88
CA MET A 333 -12.81 0.05 -14.44
C MET A 333 -11.85 -0.61 -15.42
N LEU A 334 -12.10 -0.52 -16.72
CA LEU A 334 -11.22 -1.09 -17.75
C LEU A 334 -9.84 -0.41 -17.74
N LEU A 335 -9.80 0.92 -17.72
CA LEU A 335 -8.55 1.69 -17.68
C LEU A 335 -7.74 1.37 -16.42
N LEU A 336 -8.38 1.39 -15.24
CA LEU A 336 -7.72 1.09 -13.97
C LEU A 336 -7.30 -0.38 -13.87
N LEU A 337 -8.04 -1.32 -14.46
CA LEU A 337 -7.64 -2.71 -14.55
C LEU A 337 -6.37 -2.85 -15.39
N VAL A 338 -6.29 -2.20 -16.55
CA VAL A 338 -5.07 -2.24 -17.38
C VAL A 338 -3.91 -1.56 -16.67
N ILE A 339 -4.10 -0.37 -16.08
CA ILE A 339 -3.09 0.30 -15.26
C ILE A 339 -2.60 -0.62 -14.12
N GLY A 340 -3.54 -1.31 -13.46
CA GLY A 340 -3.24 -2.31 -12.43
C GLY A 340 -2.38 -3.45 -12.96
N VAL A 341 -2.70 -4.03 -14.14
CA VAL A 341 -1.89 -5.10 -14.76
C VAL A 341 -0.45 -4.64 -14.99
N LEU A 342 -0.28 -3.45 -15.56
CA LEU A 342 1.05 -2.88 -15.82
C LEU A 342 1.80 -2.60 -14.51
N GLY A 343 1.12 -2.02 -13.51
CA GLY A 343 1.67 -1.74 -12.19
C GLY A 343 2.06 -3.00 -11.42
N GLY A 344 1.24 -4.05 -11.44
CA GLY A 344 1.52 -5.34 -10.82
C GLY A 344 2.71 -6.05 -11.47
N PHE A 345 2.85 -5.94 -12.80
CA PHE A 345 4.02 -6.41 -13.52
C PHE A 345 5.29 -5.66 -13.09
N LEU A 346 5.25 -4.33 -13.08
CA LEU A 346 6.35 -3.48 -12.64
C LEU A 346 6.75 -3.77 -11.19
N GLN A 347 5.76 -3.97 -10.31
CA GLN A 347 5.99 -4.30 -8.92
C GLN A 347 6.87 -5.56 -8.77
N VAL A 348 6.52 -6.67 -9.43
CA VAL A 348 7.32 -7.91 -9.33
C VAL A 348 8.71 -7.73 -9.94
N THR A 349 8.79 -7.10 -11.12
CA THR A 349 10.07 -6.91 -11.82
C THR A 349 11.04 -6.04 -11.00
N ILE A 350 10.56 -4.93 -10.44
CA ILE A 350 11.36 -4.02 -9.61
C ILE A 350 11.80 -4.71 -8.30
N TYR A 351 10.90 -5.38 -7.60
CA TYR A 351 11.23 -6.08 -6.36
C TYR A 351 12.29 -7.16 -6.59
N THR A 352 12.12 -7.96 -7.64
CA THR A 352 13.06 -9.03 -8.00
C THR A 352 14.42 -8.46 -8.38
N TRP A 353 14.45 -7.37 -9.15
CA TRP A 353 15.69 -6.71 -9.50
C TRP A 353 16.41 -6.18 -8.27
N LEU A 354 15.70 -5.50 -7.36
CA LEU A 354 16.30 -4.93 -6.16
C LEU A 354 16.85 -6.01 -5.22
N GLN A 355 16.19 -7.17 -5.15
CA GLN A 355 16.67 -8.35 -4.42
C GLN A 355 17.96 -8.95 -5.00
N ARG A 356 18.15 -8.87 -6.33
CA ARG A 356 19.33 -9.39 -7.02
C ARG A 356 20.49 -8.40 -7.09
N HIS A 357 20.17 -7.11 -7.20
CA HIS A 357 21.15 -6.04 -7.40
C HIS A 357 21.74 -5.54 -6.07
N ALA A 358 20.92 -5.44 -5.02
CA ALA A 358 21.39 -4.97 -3.72
C ALA A 358 22.29 -6.01 -3.03
N ALA A 359 23.41 -5.55 -2.46
CA ALA A 359 24.28 -6.40 -1.67
C ALA A 359 23.51 -7.02 -0.47
N PRO A 360 23.76 -8.29 -0.10
CA PRO A 360 23.00 -8.96 0.97
C PRO A 360 22.94 -8.18 2.29
N ALA A 361 24.04 -7.51 2.67
CA ALA A 361 24.11 -6.69 3.88
C ALA A 361 23.31 -5.38 3.81
N MET A 362 23.02 -4.88 2.60
CA MET A 362 22.31 -3.61 2.37
C MET A 362 20.86 -3.80 1.92
N LEU A 363 20.46 -5.00 1.50
CA LEU A 363 19.13 -5.29 0.96
C LEU A 363 17.99 -4.74 1.83
N GLY A 364 18.04 -4.95 3.15
CA GLY A 364 17.02 -4.45 4.07
C GLY A 364 16.91 -2.92 4.08
N ARG A 365 18.04 -2.22 4.02
CA ARG A 365 18.11 -0.75 3.98
C ARG A 365 17.63 -0.21 2.64
N THR A 366 18.02 -0.86 1.55
CA THR A 366 17.57 -0.53 0.21
C THR A 366 16.05 -0.71 0.05
N MET A 367 15.50 -1.80 0.60
CA MET A 367 14.05 -2.04 0.63
C MET A 367 13.30 -1.03 1.51
N ALA A 368 13.88 -0.61 2.63
CA ALA A 368 13.30 0.43 3.47
C ALA A 368 13.20 1.78 2.76
N LEU A 369 14.24 2.18 2.01
CA LEU A 369 14.21 3.38 1.16
C LEU A 369 13.15 3.26 0.05
N PHE A 370 13.04 2.09 -0.56
CA PHE A 370 12.02 1.84 -1.58
C PHE A 370 10.60 2.00 -1.01
N MET A 371 10.34 1.42 0.17
CA MET A 371 9.06 1.59 0.88
C MET A 371 8.80 3.04 1.26
N PHE A 372 9.84 3.78 1.69
CA PHE A 372 9.73 5.20 2.02
C PHE A 372 9.29 6.04 0.82
N ILE A 373 9.79 5.77 -0.39
CA ILE A 373 9.36 6.48 -1.61
C ILE A 373 7.85 6.33 -1.81
N PHE A 374 7.33 5.10 -1.82
CA PHE A 374 5.93 4.88 -2.16
C PHE A 374 4.95 5.13 -1.00
N MET A 375 5.36 4.92 0.25
CA MET A 375 4.48 5.14 1.41
C MET A 375 4.65 6.52 2.06
N GLY A 376 5.82 7.13 1.91
CA GLY A 376 6.19 8.42 2.52
C GLY A 376 5.95 9.62 1.60
N LEU A 377 6.18 9.49 0.29
CA LEU A 377 5.93 10.61 -0.65
C LEU A 377 4.49 10.64 -1.17
N ALA A 378 3.80 9.50 -1.27
CA ALA A 378 2.42 9.46 -1.74
C ALA A 378 1.47 10.38 -0.94
N PRO A 379 1.56 10.51 0.39
CA PRO A 379 0.75 11.48 1.15
C PRO A 379 1.01 12.94 0.79
N MET A 380 2.28 13.28 0.54
CA MET A 380 2.65 14.62 0.11
C MET A 380 2.06 14.90 -1.28
N SER A 381 2.11 13.90 -2.16
CA SER A 381 1.43 13.94 -3.45
C SER A 381 -0.07 14.18 -3.27
N SER A 382 -0.77 13.43 -2.42
CA SER A 382 -2.21 13.59 -2.16
C SER A 382 -2.56 14.98 -1.60
N ALA A 383 -1.73 15.55 -0.72
CA ALA A 383 -1.92 16.91 -0.21
C ALA A 383 -1.84 17.96 -1.33
N VAL A 384 -0.79 17.86 -2.16
CA VAL A 384 -0.57 18.76 -3.30
C VAL A 384 -1.70 18.61 -4.31
N THR A 385 -2.11 17.39 -4.63
CA THR A 385 -3.24 17.12 -5.54
C THR A 385 -4.53 17.74 -5.02
N GLY A 386 -4.86 17.56 -3.75
CA GLY A 386 -6.07 18.17 -3.16
C GLY A 386 -6.08 19.68 -3.29
N TRP A 387 -4.92 20.33 -3.12
CA TRP A 387 -4.77 21.77 -3.36
C TRP A 387 -4.91 22.15 -4.83
N VAL A 388 -4.24 21.43 -5.75
CA VAL A 388 -4.31 21.67 -7.21
C VAL A 388 -5.74 21.54 -7.73
N MET A 389 -6.51 20.57 -7.22
CA MET A 389 -7.91 20.33 -7.63
C MET A 389 -8.88 21.47 -7.28
N ARG A 390 -8.46 22.47 -6.49
CA ARG A 390 -9.26 23.71 -6.31
C ARG A 390 -9.24 24.62 -7.53
N PHE A 391 -8.20 24.51 -8.35
CA PHE A 391 -7.98 25.38 -9.51
C PHE A 391 -8.05 24.62 -10.83
N VAL A 392 -7.85 23.30 -10.79
CA VAL A 392 -7.77 22.44 -11.97
C VAL A 392 -8.90 21.41 -11.94
N PRO A 393 -9.76 21.37 -12.97
CA PRO A 393 -10.80 20.35 -13.11
C PRO A 393 -10.23 18.93 -13.16
N LEU A 394 -11.06 17.95 -12.80
CA LEU A 394 -10.70 16.53 -12.77
C LEU A 394 -10.10 16.03 -14.09
N GLU A 395 -10.71 16.40 -15.22
CA GLU A 395 -10.25 16.10 -16.58
C GLU A 395 -8.82 16.56 -16.83
N GLN A 396 -8.55 17.83 -16.50
CA GLN A 396 -7.25 18.45 -16.69
C GLN A 396 -6.21 17.87 -15.74
N LEU A 397 -6.59 17.50 -14.52
CA LEU A 397 -5.68 16.85 -13.57
C LEU A 397 -5.20 15.48 -14.09
N PHE A 398 -6.12 14.65 -14.57
CA PHE A 398 -5.77 13.34 -15.13
C PHE A 398 -4.94 13.47 -16.42
N ALA A 399 -5.32 14.39 -17.31
CA ALA A 399 -4.54 14.70 -18.50
C ALA A 399 -3.13 15.19 -18.15
N ALA A 400 -3.02 16.15 -17.22
CA ALA A 400 -1.73 16.67 -16.75
C ALA A 400 -0.88 15.58 -16.09
N SER A 401 -1.48 14.71 -15.26
CA SER A 401 -0.76 13.59 -14.62
C SER A 401 -0.20 12.63 -15.67
N GLY A 402 -1.01 12.29 -16.68
CA GLY A 402 -0.58 11.45 -17.79
C GLY A 402 0.55 12.08 -18.60
N VAL A 403 0.41 13.35 -18.98
CA VAL A 403 1.43 14.11 -19.71
C VAL A 403 2.72 14.25 -18.90
N ILE A 404 2.63 14.54 -17.60
CA ILE A 404 3.79 14.63 -16.69
C ILE A 404 4.51 13.29 -16.61
N LEU A 405 3.78 12.18 -16.46
CA LEU A 405 4.40 10.86 -16.42
C LEU A 405 5.10 10.54 -17.75
N VAL A 406 4.46 10.81 -18.88
CA VAL A 406 5.08 10.65 -20.21
C VAL A 406 6.31 11.56 -20.35
N ALA A 407 6.26 12.80 -19.88
CA ALA A 407 7.39 13.72 -19.91
C ALA A 407 8.56 13.22 -19.06
N ILE A 408 8.30 12.71 -17.85
CA ILE A 408 9.31 12.08 -16.98
C ILE A 408 9.93 10.88 -17.71
N VAL A 409 9.11 10.04 -18.35
CA VAL A 409 9.57 8.90 -19.15
C VAL A 409 10.46 9.34 -20.30
N VAL A 410 10.06 10.36 -21.06
CA VAL A 410 10.85 10.90 -22.19
C VAL A 410 12.19 11.47 -21.72
N VAL A 411 12.19 12.25 -20.63
CA VAL A 411 13.42 12.79 -20.03
C VAL A 411 14.32 11.64 -19.59
N ALA A 412 13.79 10.67 -18.84
CA ALA A 412 14.55 9.50 -18.39
C ALA A 412 15.06 8.64 -19.55
N TRP A 413 14.30 8.52 -20.64
CA TRP A 413 14.69 7.81 -21.86
C TRP A 413 15.82 8.52 -22.60
N SER A 414 15.78 9.86 -22.65
CA SER A 414 16.80 10.70 -23.29
C SER A 414 18.13 10.65 -22.53
N THR A 415 18.08 10.57 -21.19
CA THR A 415 19.26 10.32 -20.38
C THR A 415 19.68 8.87 -20.55
N SER A 416 20.73 8.61 -21.34
CA SER A 416 21.18 7.25 -21.73
C SER A 416 21.38 6.26 -20.57
N ARG A 417 21.44 6.74 -19.32
CA ARG A 417 21.73 5.95 -18.14
C ARG A 417 20.54 5.10 -17.64
N MET A 418 19.29 5.58 -17.75
CA MET A 418 18.12 4.78 -17.31
C MET A 418 17.85 3.64 -18.28
N ARG A 419 17.93 3.89 -19.59
CA ARG A 419 17.74 2.86 -20.64
C ARG A 419 18.80 1.75 -20.65
N THR A 420 19.93 1.93 -19.95
CA THR A 420 21.01 0.95 -19.86
C THR A 420 20.99 0.14 -18.57
N VAL A 421 20.08 0.42 -17.64
CA VAL A 421 19.98 -0.35 -16.39
C VAL A 421 19.69 -1.80 -16.72
N SER A 422 20.67 -2.65 -16.44
CA SER A 422 20.63 -4.09 -16.69
C SER A 422 19.94 -4.83 -15.55
N ASP A 423 19.61 -6.09 -15.81
CA ASP A 423 18.79 -6.92 -14.92
C ASP A 423 19.49 -7.38 -13.62
N GLY A 424 20.66 -6.80 -13.29
CA GLY A 424 21.56 -7.26 -12.23
C GLY A 424 22.49 -8.37 -12.74
N ARG A 425 23.47 -8.79 -11.93
CA ARG A 425 24.51 -9.76 -12.30
C ARG A 425 23.90 -11.03 -12.92
N THR A 426 24.01 -11.14 -14.24
CA THR A 426 24.13 -12.43 -14.91
C THR A 426 25.37 -13.10 -14.34
N GLU A 427 25.29 -14.38 -13.96
CA GLU A 427 26.46 -15.19 -13.65
C GLU A 427 27.39 -15.22 -14.87
N ALA A 428 28.28 -14.24 -14.97
CA ALA A 428 29.44 -14.29 -15.84
C ALA A 428 30.52 -15.01 -15.05
N GLY A 429 30.77 -16.29 -15.39
CA GLY A 429 31.96 -17.00 -14.96
C GLY A 429 31.76 -18.34 -14.25
N MET A 430 31.02 -19.28 -14.85
CA MET A 430 31.42 -20.69 -14.76
C MET A 430 32.05 -21.06 -16.10
N THR A 431 33.35 -20.78 -16.23
CA THR A 431 34.19 -21.54 -17.16
C THR A 431 34.24 -22.97 -16.65
N PRO A 432 33.84 -23.98 -17.43
CA PRO A 432 34.15 -25.35 -17.07
C PRO A 432 35.66 -25.54 -17.26
N SER A 433 36.37 -25.72 -16.15
CA SER A 433 37.71 -26.31 -16.13
C SER A 433 37.60 -27.72 -15.59
#